data_AF-A0A3P3EZ59-F1
#
_entry.id   AF-A0A3P3EZ59-F1
#
_cell.length_a   1.000
_cell.length_b   1.000
_cell.length_c   1.000
_cell.angle_alpha   90.00
_cell.angle_beta   90.00
_cell.angle_gamma   90.00
#
_symmetry.space_group_name_H-M   'P 1'
#
loop_
_entity.id
_entity.type
_entity.pdbx_description
1 polymer ?
#
loop_
_entity_poly.entity_id
_entity_poly.type
_entity_poly.pdbx_seq_one_letter_code
_entity_poly.pdbx_strand_id
1 'polypeptide(L)'
;MESWFADARPIDSLEPEIAFHLRDEFHAAPDHPPEPLALPEFPRASRLLARTSEALGHEAELAAYYGQVAALARQHALKLHQVRQYFWMALRLDNEEAGIHLSFPWYDTFSPMDHFLAAVAGHGEGLVYDDQDQGWAVQAWAHNGTLYIRESNPDFDDEPGQAVALPRAGLQACIAPLRERTAKLVAYLAKELGPDAWLGGEVQPAGALDLR
;
A
#
# COMPACT_ATOMS: atom_id res chain seq x y z
N MET A 1 -22.33 -0.13 -21.10
CA MET A 1 -22.24 -0.69 -19.74
C MET A 1 -21.32 -1.89 -19.87
N GLU A 2 -20.28 -1.96 -19.05
CA GLU A 2 -19.23 -2.99 -19.19
C GLU A 2 -19.81 -4.39 -19.00
N SER A 3 -19.34 -5.35 -19.80
CA SER A 3 -19.88 -6.73 -19.78
C SER A 3 -19.73 -7.40 -18.42
N TRP A 4 -18.64 -7.10 -17.70
CA TRP A 4 -18.32 -7.69 -16.41
C TRP A 4 -19.19 -7.17 -15.25
N PHE A 5 -19.98 -6.11 -15.45
CA PHE A 5 -20.89 -5.62 -14.40
C PHE A 5 -21.92 -6.68 -13.99
N ALA A 6 -22.31 -7.57 -14.92
CA ALA A 6 -23.25 -8.65 -14.65
C ALA A 6 -22.67 -9.71 -13.69
N ASP A 7 -21.35 -9.85 -13.67
CA ASP A 7 -20.62 -10.83 -12.85
C ASP A 7 -20.12 -10.23 -11.53
N ALA A 8 -20.27 -8.91 -11.35
CA ALA A 8 -19.87 -8.22 -10.14
C ALA A 8 -20.76 -8.64 -8.95
N ARG A 9 -20.14 -9.17 -7.90
CA ARG A 9 -20.86 -9.61 -6.71
C ARG A 9 -21.37 -8.39 -5.92
N PRO A 10 -22.68 -8.29 -5.65
CA PRO A 10 -23.20 -7.21 -4.82
C PRO A 10 -22.79 -7.42 -3.36
N ILE A 11 -22.27 -6.36 -2.74
CA ILE A 11 -21.91 -6.30 -1.33
C ILE A 11 -22.30 -4.93 -0.77
N ASP A 12 -22.52 -4.84 0.54
CA ASP A 12 -22.99 -3.61 1.18
C ASP A 12 -21.86 -2.64 1.55
N SER A 13 -20.65 -3.17 1.74
CA SER A 13 -19.50 -2.40 2.18
C SER A 13 -18.17 -3.05 1.79
N LEU A 14 -17.12 -2.23 1.78
CA LEU A 14 -15.72 -2.65 1.83
C LEU A 14 -15.03 -1.83 2.90
N GLU A 15 -14.20 -2.47 3.69
CA GLU A 15 -13.37 -1.83 4.70
C GLU A 15 -11.97 -1.60 4.13
N PRO A 16 -11.59 -0.35 3.85
CA PRO A 16 -10.26 -0.06 3.34
C PRO A 16 -9.26 -0.02 4.49
N GLU A 17 -8.12 -0.69 4.32
CA GLU A 17 -7.00 -0.62 5.26
C GLU A 17 -5.68 -0.58 4.50
N ILE A 18 -4.71 0.14 5.06
CA ILE A 18 -3.33 0.15 4.59
C ILE A 18 -2.48 -0.48 5.68
N ALA A 19 -1.56 -1.36 5.29
CA ALA A 19 -0.61 -1.99 6.20
C ALA A 19 0.82 -1.78 5.74
N PHE A 20 1.72 -1.66 6.71
CA PHE A 20 3.16 -1.70 6.50
C PHE A 20 3.64 -3.15 6.51
N HIS A 21 4.42 -3.56 5.51
CA HIS A 21 5.08 -4.85 5.52
C HIS A 21 6.25 -4.82 6.49
N LEU A 22 6.28 -5.79 7.40
CA LEU A 22 7.39 -6.02 8.30
C LEU A 22 8.11 -7.31 7.91
N ARG A 23 9.38 -7.35 8.25
CA ARG A 23 10.26 -8.51 8.16
C ARG A 23 11.01 -8.64 9.48
N ASP A 24 11.14 -9.86 9.96
CA ASP A 24 11.93 -10.21 11.15
C ASP A 24 13.38 -10.56 10.80
N GLU A 25 13.74 -10.52 9.52
CA GLU A 25 15.08 -10.77 9.01
C GLU A 25 15.49 -9.73 7.96
N PHE A 26 16.74 -9.31 8.02
CA PHE A 26 17.41 -8.43 7.07
C PHE A 26 18.43 -9.24 6.25
N HIS A 27 18.22 -9.30 4.95
CA HIS A 27 19.11 -9.90 3.97
C HIS A 27 19.93 -8.80 3.27
N ALA A 28 21.22 -8.72 3.57
CA ALA A 28 22.15 -7.79 2.92
C ALA A 28 22.57 -8.27 1.51
N ALA A 29 22.66 -9.58 1.32
CA ALA A 29 22.99 -10.24 0.05
C ALA A 29 22.46 -11.69 0.06
N PRO A 30 22.22 -12.32 -1.12
CA PRO A 30 21.66 -13.68 -1.20
C PRO A 30 22.47 -14.75 -0.47
N ASP A 31 23.80 -14.62 -0.46
CA ASP A 31 24.72 -15.61 0.10
C ASP A 31 25.13 -15.33 1.55
N HIS A 32 24.65 -14.23 2.14
CA HIS A 32 24.94 -13.87 3.53
C HIS A 32 23.82 -14.39 4.45
N PRO A 33 24.17 -14.84 5.67
CA PRO A 33 23.15 -15.19 6.66
C PRO A 33 22.28 -13.95 6.97
N PRO A 34 20.95 -14.11 7.13
CA PRO A 34 20.09 -13.01 7.52
C PRO A 34 20.44 -12.50 8.92
N GLU A 35 20.31 -11.18 9.10
CA GLU A 35 20.42 -10.54 10.41
C GLU A 35 19.03 -10.33 11.01
N PRO A 36 18.82 -10.59 12.31
CA PRO A 36 17.50 -10.45 12.92
C PRO A 36 17.06 -8.98 13.01
N LEU A 37 15.78 -8.74 12.74
CA LEU A 37 15.09 -7.46 12.96
C LEU A 37 14.10 -7.61 14.11
N ALA A 38 14.23 -6.78 15.14
CA ALA A 38 13.25 -6.75 16.22
C ALA A 38 11.97 -6.08 15.72
N LEU A 39 10.89 -6.85 15.64
CA LEU A 39 9.57 -6.36 15.27
C LEU A 39 9.04 -5.38 16.34
N PRO A 40 8.10 -4.47 15.99
CA PRO A 40 7.40 -3.68 16.99
C PRO A 40 6.65 -4.57 17.99
N GLU A 41 6.40 -4.10 19.21
CA GLU A 41 5.80 -4.92 20.27
C GLU A 41 4.28 -4.72 20.39
N PHE A 42 3.74 -3.64 19.81
CA PHE A 42 2.30 -3.38 19.82
C PHE A 42 1.46 -4.52 19.20
N PRO A 43 0.23 -4.78 19.69
CA PRO A 43 -0.61 -5.85 19.17
C PRO A 43 -0.91 -5.69 17.68
N ARG A 44 -0.80 -6.79 16.94
CA ARG A 44 -1.10 -6.85 15.50
C ARG A 44 -1.91 -8.11 15.19
N ALA A 45 -2.87 -7.99 14.26
CA ALA A 45 -3.63 -9.12 13.75
C ALA A 45 -2.75 -10.11 12.96
N SER A 46 -1.74 -9.59 12.27
CA SER A 46 -0.72 -10.40 11.60
C SER A 46 0.66 -9.95 12.07
N ARG A 47 1.50 -10.91 12.45
CA ARG A 47 2.83 -10.64 13.01
C ARG A 47 3.68 -9.71 12.12
N LEU A 48 3.61 -9.92 10.81
CA LEU A 48 4.44 -9.24 9.79
C LEU A 48 3.70 -8.13 9.02
N LEU A 49 2.52 -7.72 9.47
CA LEU A 49 1.79 -6.59 8.91
C LEU A 49 1.37 -5.66 10.04
N ALA A 50 1.79 -4.41 9.99
CA ALA A 50 1.28 -3.38 10.88
C ALA A 50 0.22 -2.55 10.14
N ARG A 51 -1.06 -2.78 10.44
CA ARG A 51 -2.15 -1.95 9.90
C ARG A 51 -2.00 -0.52 10.41
N THR A 52 -2.38 0.47 9.59
CA THR A 52 -2.30 1.87 10.02
C THR A 52 -3.20 2.15 11.24
N SER A 53 -4.30 1.42 11.39
CA SER A 53 -5.15 1.44 12.59
C SER A 53 -4.47 0.91 13.84
N GLU A 54 -3.62 -0.11 13.72
CA GLU A 54 -2.85 -0.71 14.83
C GLU A 54 -1.64 0.15 15.22
N ALA A 55 -1.00 0.80 14.25
CA ALA A 55 0.17 1.64 14.46
C ALA A 55 -0.15 2.99 15.13
N LEU A 56 -1.42 3.36 15.24
CA LEU A 56 -1.85 4.63 15.83
C LEU A 56 -1.52 4.65 17.33
N GLY A 57 -0.75 5.66 17.78
CA GLY A 57 -0.22 5.74 19.14
C GLY A 57 1.04 4.89 19.39
N HIS A 58 1.49 4.14 18.39
CA HIS A 58 2.69 3.29 18.41
C HIS A 58 3.73 3.74 17.36
N GLU A 59 3.68 5.00 16.95
CA GLU A 59 4.48 5.53 15.85
C GLU A 59 5.99 5.43 16.12
N ALA A 60 6.39 5.62 17.39
CA ALA A 60 7.77 5.51 17.81
C ALA A 60 8.31 4.07 17.70
N GLU A 61 7.49 3.06 18.00
CA GLU A 61 7.88 1.65 17.85
C GLU A 61 8.07 1.30 16.37
N LEU A 62 7.15 1.77 15.52
CA LEU A 62 7.26 1.60 14.07
C LEU A 62 8.52 2.31 13.52
N ALA A 63 8.81 3.52 13.99
CA ALA A 63 10.03 4.25 13.62
C ALA A 63 11.30 3.52 14.10
N ALA A 64 11.29 2.93 15.30
CA ALA A 64 12.41 2.15 15.82
C ALA A 64 12.68 0.90 14.96
N TYR A 65 11.64 0.22 14.50
CA TYR A 65 11.77 -0.89 13.55
C TYR A 65 12.48 -0.46 12.26
N TYR A 66 12.00 0.59 11.61
CA TYR A 66 12.60 1.08 10.37
C TYR A 66 13.96 1.74 10.57
N GLY A 67 14.23 2.26 11.77
CA GLY A 67 15.55 2.72 12.19
C GLY A 67 16.58 1.59 12.19
N GLN A 68 16.19 0.37 12.60
CA GLN A 68 17.06 -0.81 12.51
C GLN A 68 17.36 -1.16 11.05
N VAL A 69 16.33 -1.19 10.19
CA VAL A 69 16.51 -1.43 8.74
C VAL A 69 17.49 -0.43 8.13
N ALA A 70 17.32 0.87 8.41
CA ALA A 70 18.20 1.91 7.90
C ALA A 70 19.63 1.84 8.48
N ALA A 71 19.79 1.40 9.72
CA ALA A 71 21.11 1.17 10.32
C ALA A 71 21.83 0.00 9.64
N LEU A 72 21.16 -1.13 9.44
CA LEU A 72 21.72 -2.30 8.75
C LEU A 72 22.03 -2.00 7.28
N ALA A 73 21.15 -1.30 6.58
CA ALA A 73 21.40 -0.85 5.20
C ALA A 73 22.69 -0.01 5.10
N ARG A 74 22.90 0.94 6.03
CA ARG A 74 24.13 1.74 6.07
C ARG A 74 25.36 0.92 6.43
N GLN A 75 25.25 -0.01 7.38
CA GLN A 75 26.34 -0.91 7.77
C GLN A 75 26.85 -1.73 6.57
N HIS A 76 25.93 -2.18 5.71
CA HIS A 76 26.27 -2.94 4.49
C HIS A 76 26.48 -2.08 3.25
N ALA A 77 26.57 -0.76 3.41
CA ALA A 77 26.72 0.20 2.32
C ALA A 77 25.67 0.03 1.19
N LEU A 78 24.46 -0.40 1.55
CA LEU A 78 23.35 -0.58 0.62
C LEU A 78 22.67 0.74 0.30
N LYS A 79 22.27 0.89 -0.95
CA LYS A 79 21.46 2.01 -1.43
C LYS A 79 19.98 1.73 -1.22
N LEU A 80 19.16 2.78 -1.17
CA LEU A 80 17.72 2.70 -0.95
C LEU A 80 17.02 1.67 -1.86
N HIS A 81 17.32 1.66 -3.16
CA HIS A 81 16.66 0.74 -4.10
C HIS A 81 16.92 -0.75 -3.79
N GLN A 82 18.00 -1.08 -3.06
CA GLN A 82 18.34 -2.44 -2.65
C GLN A 82 17.59 -2.89 -1.39
N VAL A 83 16.99 -1.94 -0.67
CA VAL A 83 16.27 -2.16 0.59
C VAL A 83 14.82 -1.67 0.52
N ARG A 84 14.32 -1.24 -0.64
CA ARG A 84 12.96 -0.72 -0.82
C ARG A 84 11.89 -1.69 -0.35
N GLN A 85 12.14 -2.99 -0.46
CA GLN A 85 11.24 -4.08 -0.09
C GLN A 85 10.97 -4.21 1.41
N TYR A 86 11.77 -3.53 2.24
CA TYR A 86 11.50 -3.41 3.67
C TYR A 86 10.49 -2.28 3.95
N PHE A 87 10.34 -1.32 3.05
CA PHE A 87 9.47 -0.15 3.20
C PHE A 87 8.13 -0.32 2.46
N TRP A 88 7.86 -1.52 1.96
CA TRP A 88 6.63 -1.82 1.24
C TRP A 88 5.40 -1.67 2.13
N MET A 89 4.34 -1.17 1.51
CA MET A 89 3.01 -1.07 2.09
C MET A 89 2.06 -1.94 1.25
N ALA A 90 0.89 -2.27 1.79
CA ALA A 90 -0.20 -2.87 1.03
C ALA A 90 -1.52 -2.17 1.32
N LEU A 91 -2.28 -1.89 0.27
CA LEU A 91 -3.68 -1.48 0.36
C LEU A 91 -4.56 -2.71 0.25
N ARG A 92 -5.57 -2.81 1.11
CA ARG A 92 -6.61 -3.83 1.04
C ARG A 92 -7.98 -3.23 1.13
N LEU A 93 -8.92 -3.83 0.40
CA LEU A 93 -10.35 -3.63 0.57
C LEU A 93 -10.97 -4.97 0.93
N ASP A 94 -11.37 -5.11 2.19
CA ASP A 94 -11.86 -6.37 2.73
C ASP A 94 -13.37 -6.29 3.02
N ASN A 95 -14.07 -7.41 2.85
CA ASN A 95 -15.36 -7.66 3.46
C ASN A 95 -15.34 -9.10 3.97
N GLU A 96 -15.08 -9.27 5.26
CA GLU A 96 -14.93 -10.59 5.88
C GLU A 96 -16.22 -11.42 5.82
N GLU A 97 -17.39 -10.79 6.01
CA GLU A 97 -18.70 -11.46 5.95
C GLU A 97 -18.98 -12.05 4.56
N ALA A 98 -18.57 -11.33 3.51
CA ALA A 98 -18.71 -11.76 2.13
C ALA A 98 -17.53 -12.61 1.64
N GLY A 99 -16.42 -12.69 2.38
CA GLY A 99 -15.18 -13.35 1.92
C GLY A 99 -14.57 -12.66 0.69
N ILE A 100 -14.62 -11.32 0.65
CA ILE A 100 -14.03 -10.50 -0.41
C ILE A 100 -12.72 -9.90 0.09
N HIS A 101 -11.67 -9.99 -0.73
CA HIS A 101 -10.33 -9.49 -0.40
C HIS A 101 -9.66 -8.96 -1.67
N LEU A 102 -9.71 -7.64 -1.89
CA LEU A 102 -8.99 -6.99 -2.99
C LEU A 102 -7.65 -6.49 -2.47
N SER A 103 -6.55 -6.86 -3.14
CA SER A 103 -5.22 -6.83 -2.52
C SER A 103 -4.16 -5.95 -3.18
N PHE A 104 -4.40 -5.48 -4.42
CA PHE A 104 -3.56 -4.50 -5.11
C PHE A 104 -2.07 -4.86 -5.08
N PRO A 105 -1.66 -6.05 -5.56
CA PRO A 105 -0.37 -6.65 -5.25
C PRO A 105 0.87 -5.88 -5.72
N TRP A 106 0.72 -4.87 -6.59
CA TRP A 106 1.83 -4.03 -7.08
C TRP A 106 1.90 -2.65 -6.42
N TYR A 107 0.98 -2.32 -5.51
CA TYR A 107 0.99 -1.03 -4.81
C TYR A 107 1.92 -1.12 -3.60
N ASP A 108 3.21 -0.89 -3.83
CA ASP A 108 4.25 -1.00 -2.79
C ASP A 108 4.42 0.26 -1.94
N THR A 109 3.83 1.40 -2.33
CA THR A 109 4.02 2.68 -1.65
C THR A 109 2.70 3.42 -1.49
N PHE A 110 2.66 4.41 -0.60
CA PHE A 110 1.42 5.17 -0.35
C PHE A 110 0.94 5.97 -1.57
N SER A 111 1.82 6.41 -2.48
CA SER A 111 1.43 7.25 -3.61
C SER A 111 0.43 6.59 -4.59
N PRO A 112 0.67 5.38 -5.14
CA PRO A 112 -0.31 4.71 -6.00
C PRO A 112 -1.60 4.35 -5.25
N MET A 113 -1.50 3.99 -3.97
CA MET A 113 -2.67 3.75 -3.12
C MET A 113 -3.53 5.02 -2.98
N ASP A 114 -2.89 6.16 -2.69
CA ASP A 114 -3.57 7.44 -2.52
C ASP A 114 -4.22 7.90 -3.83
N HIS A 115 -3.60 7.62 -4.97
CA HIS A 115 -4.17 7.89 -6.29
C HIS A 115 -5.48 7.12 -6.51
N PHE A 116 -5.50 5.82 -6.23
CA PHE A 116 -6.73 5.01 -6.27
C PHE A 116 -7.78 5.53 -5.28
N LEU A 117 -7.40 5.74 -4.02
CA LEU A 117 -8.31 6.20 -2.97
C LEU A 117 -8.91 7.58 -3.32
N ALA A 118 -8.12 8.51 -3.87
CA ALA A 118 -8.59 9.81 -4.30
C ALA A 118 -9.59 9.71 -5.46
N ALA A 119 -9.35 8.83 -6.44
CA ALA A 119 -10.26 8.60 -7.54
C ALA A 119 -11.62 8.05 -7.07
N VAL A 120 -11.60 7.06 -6.17
CA VAL A 120 -12.82 6.50 -5.56
C VAL A 120 -13.55 7.55 -4.72
N ALA A 121 -12.81 8.37 -3.96
CA ALA A 121 -13.37 9.44 -3.14
C ALA A 121 -14.05 10.56 -3.94
N GLY A 122 -13.68 10.76 -5.21
CA GLY A 122 -14.27 11.78 -6.08
C GLY A 122 -15.76 11.61 -6.37
N HIS A 123 -16.31 12.47 -7.22
CA HIS A 123 -17.73 12.44 -7.64
C HIS A 123 -17.92 12.14 -9.13
N GLY A 124 -16.87 11.66 -9.82
CA GLY A 124 -16.94 11.32 -11.24
C GLY A 124 -17.86 10.13 -11.50
N GLU A 125 -18.46 10.08 -12.69
CA GLU A 125 -19.28 8.96 -13.19
C GLU A 125 -18.56 8.29 -14.37
N GLY A 126 -18.90 7.03 -14.67
CA GLY A 126 -18.20 6.22 -15.67
C GLY A 126 -16.95 5.56 -15.10
N LEU A 127 -15.92 5.37 -15.94
CA LEU A 127 -14.61 4.87 -15.51
C LEU A 127 -13.93 5.92 -14.62
N VAL A 128 -13.81 5.64 -13.33
CA VAL A 128 -13.19 6.56 -12.37
C VAL A 128 -11.75 6.18 -12.06
N TYR A 129 -11.36 4.93 -12.29
CA TYR A 129 -9.99 4.47 -12.12
C TYR A 129 -9.69 3.29 -13.04
N ASP A 130 -8.50 3.28 -13.63
CA ASP A 130 -7.98 2.22 -14.49
C ASP A 130 -6.46 2.18 -14.28
N ASP A 131 -5.95 1.08 -13.76
CA ASP A 131 -4.52 0.83 -13.66
C ASP A 131 -4.21 -0.62 -13.98
N GLN A 132 -3.06 -0.84 -14.64
CA GLN A 132 -2.58 -2.15 -14.99
C GLN A 132 -1.05 -2.16 -14.93
N ASP A 133 -0.50 -3.05 -14.12
CA ASP A 133 0.94 -3.26 -14.00
C ASP A 133 1.24 -4.69 -13.51
N GLN A 134 2.44 -5.20 -13.85
CA GLN A 134 2.95 -6.51 -13.42
C GLN A 134 1.98 -7.68 -13.64
N GLY A 135 1.19 -7.64 -14.72
CA GLY A 135 0.20 -8.66 -15.08
C GLY A 135 -1.10 -8.59 -14.28
N TRP A 136 -1.31 -7.57 -13.47
CA TRP A 136 -2.55 -7.31 -12.76
C TRP A 136 -3.22 -6.02 -13.24
N ALA A 137 -4.54 -5.98 -13.17
CA ALA A 137 -5.34 -4.81 -13.50
C ALA A 137 -6.38 -4.54 -12.42
N VAL A 138 -6.56 -3.26 -12.09
CA VAL A 138 -7.64 -2.77 -11.23
C VAL A 138 -8.44 -1.73 -12.00
N GLN A 139 -9.76 -1.92 -11.99
CA GLN A 139 -10.71 -0.99 -12.58
C GLN A 139 -11.77 -0.60 -11.58
N ALA A 140 -12.12 0.69 -11.54
CA ALA A 140 -13.25 1.17 -10.78
C ALA A 140 -14.17 2.02 -11.67
N TRP A 141 -15.47 1.72 -11.61
CA TRP A 141 -16.51 2.46 -12.31
C TRP A 141 -17.55 2.97 -11.32
N ALA A 142 -18.01 4.20 -11.50
CA ALA A 142 -19.13 4.74 -10.77
C ALA A 142 -20.34 4.90 -11.69
N HIS A 143 -21.49 4.40 -11.25
CA HIS A 143 -22.74 4.56 -11.98
C HIS A 143 -23.92 4.68 -11.01
N ASN A 144 -24.64 5.80 -11.05
CA ASN A 144 -25.88 6.01 -10.27
C ASN A 144 -25.70 5.73 -8.76
N GLY A 145 -24.57 6.13 -8.18
CA GLY A 145 -24.26 5.93 -6.76
C GLY A 145 -23.73 4.53 -6.39
N THR A 146 -23.68 3.60 -7.34
CA THR A 146 -22.99 2.31 -7.20
C THR A 146 -21.55 2.46 -7.68
N LEU A 147 -20.61 1.89 -6.93
CA LEU A 147 -19.24 1.68 -7.33
C LEU A 147 -19.08 0.22 -7.74
N TYR A 148 -18.45 -0.02 -8.88
CA TYR A 148 -18.01 -1.33 -9.34
C TYR A 148 -16.50 -1.36 -9.27
N ILE A 149 -15.92 -2.36 -8.62
CA ILE A 149 -14.46 -2.54 -8.55
C ILE A 149 -14.14 -3.93 -9.08
N ARG A 150 -13.13 -4.02 -9.93
CA ARG A 150 -12.61 -5.29 -10.45
C ARG A 150 -11.10 -5.33 -10.29
N GLU A 151 -10.60 -6.37 -9.66
CA GLU A 151 -9.20 -6.80 -9.71
C GLU A 151 -9.13 -8.02 -10.63
N SER A 152 -8.22 -8.04 -11.60
CA SER A 152 -8.11 -9.14 -12.57
C SER A 152 -6.67 -9.35 -13.03
N ASN A 153 -6.38 -10.53 -13.56
CA ASN A 153 -5.10 -10.87 -14.18
C ASN A 153 -5.30 -11.01 -15.70
N PRO A 154 -5.18 -9.92 -16.48
CA PRO A 154 -5.45 -9.96 -17.92
C PRO A 154 -4.47 -10.83 -18.71
N ASP A 155 -3.32 -11.20 -18.13
CA ASP A 155 -2.32 -12.04 -18.79
C ASP A 155 -2.69 -13.54 -18.70
N PHE A 156 -3.66 -13.91 -17.85
CA PHE A 156 -4.10 -15.29 -17.63
C PHE A 156 -5.62 -15.41 -17.72
N ASP A 157 -6.11 -15.90 -18.86
CA ASP A 157 -7.55 -16.08 -19.15
C ASP A 157 -8.29 -17.00 -18.14
N ASP A 158 -7.57 -17.86 -17.41
CA ASP A 158 -8.13 -18.83 -16.46
C ASP A 158 -8.37 -18.27 -15.05
N GLU A 159 -7.93 -17.04 -14.76
CA GLU A 159 -8.19 -16.36 -13.49
C GLU A 159 -9.18 -15.20 -13.70
N PRO A 160 -10.50 -15.43 -13.54
CA PRO A 160 -11.53 -14.45 -13.91
C PRO A 160 -11.54 -13.15 -13.07
N GLY A 161 -10.53 -12.94 -12.21
CA GLY A 161 -10.47 -11.81 -11.28
C GLY A 161 -11.61 -11.85 -10.26
N GLN A 162 -11.66 -10.82 -9.43
CA GLN A 162 -12.75 -10.57 -8.49
C GLN A 162 -13.40 -9.23 -8.82
N ALA A 163 -14.71 -9.26 -9.08
CA ALA A 163 -15.51 -8.07 -9.32
C ALA A 163 -16.59 -7.92 -8.24
N VAL A 164 -16.77 -6.71 -7.76
CA VAL A 164 -17.75 -6.37 -6.72
C VAL A 164 -18.51 -5.09 -7.05
N ALA A 165 -19.74 -5.01 -6.58
CA ALA A 165 -20.60 -3.84 -6.71
C ALA A 165 -21.10 -3.42 -5.32
N LEU A 166 -20.94 -2.14 -4.96
CA LEU A 166 -21.29 -1.63 -3.64
C LEU A 166 -21.77 -0.18 -3.67
N PRO A 167 -22.51 0.29 -2.65
CA PRO A 167 -22.82 1.71 -2.50
C PRO A 167 -21.54 2.54 -2.35
N ARG A 168 -21.31 3.48 -3.27
CA ARG A 168 -20.08 4.28 -3.29
C ARG A 168 -19.90 5.10 -2.00
N ALA A 169 -21.00 5.65 -1.49
CA ALA A 169 -20.99 6.53 -0.32
C ALA A 169 -20.41 5.86 0.93
N GLY A 170 -20.65 4.55 1.10
CA GLY A 170 -20.10 3.78 2.23
C GLY A 170 -18.57 3.77 2.20
N LEU A 171 -17.98 3.39 1.07
CA LEU A 171 -16.54 3.38 0.91
C LEU A 171 -15.93 4.79 0.99
N GLN A 172 -16.58 5.81 0.40
CA GLN A 172 -16.13 7.20 0.46
C GLN A 172 -15.97 7.71 1.90
N ALA A 173 -16.90 7.35 2.79
CA ALA A 173 -16.86 7.76 4.19
C ALA A 173 -15.61 7.23 4.94
N CYS A 174 -15.10 6.07 4.54
CA CYS A 174 -13.93 5.45 5.15
C CYS A 174 -12.59 5.96 4.58
N ILE A 175 -12.59 6.50 3.36
CA ILE A 175 -11.34 6.88 2.66
C ILE A 175 -10.64 8.05 3.34
N ALA A 176 -11.35 9.14 3.68
CA ALA A 176 -10.69 10.33 4.22
C ALA A 176 -9.96 10.05 5.56
N PRO A 177 -10.57 9.36 6.56
CA PRO A 177 -9.86 8.97 7.77
C PRO A 177 -8.64 8.07 7.51
N LEU A 178 -8.75 7.09 6.60
CA LEU A 178 -7.64 6.21 6.24
C LEU A 178 -6.47 7.00 5.64
N ARG A 179 -6.75 7.88 4.67
CA ARG A 179 -5.74 8.72 4.01
C ARG A 179 -5.05 9.64 5.01
N GLU A 180 -5.81 10.30 5.87
CA GLU A 180 -5.27 11.21 6.88
C GLU A 180 -4.36 10.46 7.87
N ARG A 181 -4.81 9.31 8.38
CA ARG A 181 -4.02 8.48 9.30
C ARG A 181 -2.73 8.00 8.65
N THR A 182 -2.83 7.49 7.43
CA THR A 182 -1.66 6.98 6.69
C THR A 182 -0.66 8.09 6.41
N ALA A 183 -1.12 9.26 5.94
CA ALA A 183 -0.28 10.42 5.69
C ALA A 183 0.45 10.89 6.96
N LYS A 184 -0.22 10.90 8.12
CA LYS A 184 0.41 11.24 9.41
C LYS A 184 1.52 10.25 9.79
N LEU A 185 1.26 8.95 9.63
CA LEU A 185 2.26 7.90 9.90
C LEU A 185 3.47 8.02 8.98
N VAL A 186 3.25 8.16 7.67
CA VAL A 186 4.34 8.34 6.70
C VAL A 186 5.12 9.62 6.98
N ALA A 187 4.46 10.73 7.33
CA ALA A 187 5.11 11.98 7.69
C ALA A 187 5.95 11.85 8.97
N TYR A 188 5.46 11.12 9.98
CA TYR A 188 6.22 10.82 11.19
C TYR A 188 7.48 10.01 10.88
N LEU A 189 7.35 8.93 10.10
CA LEU A 189 8.47 8.08 9.71
C LEU A 189 9.50 8.84 8.87
N ALA A 190 9.06 9.68 7.93
CA ALA A 190 9.93 10.54 7.13
C ALA A 190 10.68 11.57 7.99
N LYS A 191 10.06 12.09 9.05
CA LYS A 191 10.72 13.01 9.98
C LYS A 191 11.82 12.31 10.78
N GLU A 192 11.58 11.10 11.27
CA GLU A 192 12.53 10.37 12.12
C GLU A 192 13.70 9.74 11.32
N LEU A 193 13.43 9.33 10.07
CA LEU A 193 14.38 8.52 9.28
C LEU A 193 14.93 9.25 8.04
N GLY A 194 14.37 10.42 7.72
CA GLY A 194 14.65 11.16 6.50
C GLY A 194 13.61 10.89 5.39
N PRO A 195 13.39 11.86 4.49
CA PRO A 195 12.36 11.79 3.46
C PRO A 195 12.61 10.69 2.43
N ASP A 196 13.87 10.40 2.13
CA ASP A 196 14.25 9.51 1.02
C ASP A 196 13.79 8.07 1.24
N ALA A 197 13.71 7.60 2.50
CA ALA A 197 13.29 6.24 2.81
C ALA A 197 11.80 5.96 2.53
N TRP A 198 10.98 7.02 2.41
CA TRP A 198 9.52 6.90 2.42
C TRP A 198 8.83 7.60 1.25
N LEU A 199 9.45 8.62 0.67
CA LEU A 199 8.84 9.46 -0.37
C LEU A 199 9.24 9.08 -1.79
N GLY A 200 9.98 7.97 -1.98
CA GLY A 200 10.41 7.52 -3.30
C GLY A 200 11.30 8.54 -4.03
N GLY A 201 11.98 9.42 -3.29
CA GLY A 201 12.84 10.45 -3.86
C GLY A 201 14.06 9.84 -4.53
N GLU A 202 14.10 9.86 -5.86
CA GLU A 202 15.37 9.83 -6.57
C GLU A 202 16.18 11.05 -6.13
N VAL A 203 17.19 10.83 -5.29
CA VAL A 203 18.25 11.82 -5.08
C VAL A 203 18.98 11.96 -6.41
N GLN A 204 18.62 12.97 -7.20
CA GLN A 204 19.54 13.48 -8.22
C GLN A 204 20.86 13.84 -7.49
N PRO A 205 22.02 13.38 -7.97
CA PRO A 205 23.28 13.81 -7.39
C PRO A 205 23.40 15.31 -7.69
N ALA A 206 23.20 16.13 -6.67
CA ALA A 206 23.65 17.52 -6.69
C ALA A 206 25.16 17.45 -6.94
N GLY A 207 25.54 17.83 -8.14
CA GLY A 207 26.90 17.79 -8.65
C GLY A 207 27.88 18.33 -7.63
N ALA A 208 28.96 17.58 -7.46
CA ALA A 208 30.13 17.99 -6.73
C ALA A 208 30.57 19.39 -7.21
N LEU A 209 30.87 20.23 -6.23
CA LEU A 209 31.85 21.29 -6.40
C LEU A 209 33.07 20.73 -7.14
N ASP A 210 33.37 21.29 -8.30
CA ASP A 210 34.76 21.35 -8.74
C ASP A 210 35.07 22.76 -9.23
N LEU A 211 35.99 23.37 -8.49
CA LEU A 211 36.69 24.60 -8.79
C LEU A 211 37.65 24.32 -9.95
N ARG A 212 37.56 25.10 -11.03
CA ARG A 212 38.68 25.75 -11.73
C ARG A 212 38.20 26.67 -12.83
#